data_AF-A0AAD2DMA7-F1
#
_entry.id   AF-A0AAD2DMA7-F1
#
_cell.length_a   1.000
_cell.length_b   1.000
_cell.length_c   1.000
_cell.angle_alpha   90.00
_cell.angle_beta   90.00
_cell.angle_gamma   90.00
#
_symmetry.space_group_name_H-M   'P 1'
#
loop_
_entity.id
_entity.type
_entity.pdbx_description
1 polymer ?
#
loop_
_entity_poly.entity_id
_entity_poly.type
_entity_poly.pdbx_seq_one_letter_code
_entity_poly.pdbx_strand_id
1 'polypeptide(L)'
;MADDLFQDLPPPSMSQSQPQQNTHSSINTSRSSTQESIPIPPPPAPPLKSALKRRIPPPESQPQAAVPEKRLRFKTTTDASEKQVIDAMQKIASHIKNPSKFNKASKLAIQLVQAGSIKHATADHFFAILEAAMSSLTTCNEPHLQADYHALFLAAQDAADVLNKKQRNLLSTWIIRAVWANDLFTDDSFVFSKATGRIKEAISGLPVASENDDMEESVALKEESAVPSTDGHTNEEEPDPFGLDALITNSKDDSSQEKREAVTNGRKEEEEENRVFLKLQREGLISCLEIAAKRYKIPWCQTAIDILAKHAFDNVSRFTARQRDAIGNLWASIREQQTRRKHGKSVSGKLDVNGFEWLQEKYANEKISIRHSVGGSGDRKCQQWLG
;
A
#
# COMPACT_ATOMS: atom_id res chain seq x y z
N MET A 1 5.30 -47.73 45.88
CA MET A 1 6.30 -47.79 44.81
C MET A 1 6.11 -46.53 44.00
N ALA A 2 7.14 -45.70 43.93
CA ALA A 2 7.14 -44.46 43.15
C ALA A 2 8.47 -44.47 42.42
N ASP A 3 8.42 -44.78 41.12
CA ASP A 3 9.62 -45.02 40.33
C ASP A 3 10.22 -43.70 39.83
N ASP A 4 11.54 -43.60 40.00
CA ASP A 4 12.29 -42.35 39.91
C ASP A 4 12.77 -42.11 38.47
N LEU A 5 12.02 -41.31 37.72
CA LEU A 5 12.05 -41.22 36.24
C LEU A 5 13.27 -40.46 35.66
N PHE A 6 14.41 -40.43 36.34
CA PHE A 6 15.56 -39.58 35.98
C PHE A 6 16.95 -40.22 36.20
N GLN A 7 17.06 -41.55 36.27
CA GLN A 7 18.36 -42.20 36.51
C GLN A 7 19.31 -42.29 35.29
N ASP A 8 18.85 -42.00 34.07
CA ASP A 8 19.64 -42.13 32.83
C ASP A 8 20.07 -40.78 32.21
N LEU A 9 20.63 -39.88 33.01
CA LEU A 9 21.37 -38.71 32.50
C LEU A 9 22.87 -38.84 32.81
N PRO A 10 23.76 -38.79 31.80
CA PRO A 10 25.20 -38.92 32.04
C PRO A 10 25.74 -37.71 32.81
N PRO A 11 26.65 -37.92 33.79
CA PRO A 11 27.20 -36.82 34.59
C PRO A 11 28.09 -35.91 33.73
N PRO A 12 28.10 -34.59 34.00
CA PRO A 12 28.93 -33.65 33.25
C PRO A 12 30.41 -33.85 33.57
N SER A 13 31.22 -34.12 32.54
CA SER A 13 32.67 -34.28 32.65
C SER A 13 33.34 -33.02 33.18
N MET A 14 33.90 -33.08 34.40
CA MET A 14 34.85 -32.07 34.87
C MET A 14 36.18 -32.20 34.15
N SER A 15 36.49 -31.27 33.25
CA SER A 15 37.86 -31.12 32.71
C SER A 15 38.71 -30.33 33.71
N GLN A 16 39.67 -31.01 34.35
CA GLN A 16 40.61 -30.39 35.27
C GLN A 16 41.56 -29.43 34.55
N SER A 17 41.93 -28.36 35.27
CA SER A 17 42.96 -27.41 34.88
C SER A 17 44.37 -27.99 34.97
N GLN A 18 45.24 -27.69 33.99
CA GLN A 18 46.62 -27.33 34.26
C GLN A 18 47.17 -26.36 33.18
N PRO A 19 48.06 -25.40 33.55
CA PRO A 19 48.58 -24.41 32.63
C PRO A 19 49.94 -24.83 32.03
N GLN A 20 50.24 -24.36 30.82
CA GLN A 20 51.62 -24.26 30.34
C GLN A 20 51.95 -22.84 29.86
N GLN A 21 53.12 -22.39 30.29
CA GLN A 21 53.69 -21.08 30.03
C GLN A 21 54.52 -21.11 28.74
N ASN A 22 54.57 -19.97 28.04
CA ASN A 22 55.75 -19.38 27.39
C ASN A 22 55.27 -18.06 26.74
N THR A 23 55.47 -16.86 27.31
CA THR A 23 56.72 -16.07 27.42
C THR A 23 57.52 -15.97 26.13
N HIS A 24 57.35 -14.84 25.40
CA HIS A 24 58.38 -13.82 25.16
C HIS A 24 57.71 -12.56 24.54
N SER A 25 57.73 -11.42 25.24
CA SER A 25 58.66 -10.29 25.03
C SER A 25 58.33 -9.49 23.74
N SER A 26 57.44 -8.48 23.78
CA SER A 26 57.63 -7.10 24.28
C SER A 26 58.51 -6.19 23.40
N ILE A 27 57.97 -5.07 22.91
CA ILE A 27 58.38 -3.68 23.28
C ILE A 27 57.59 -2.60 22.50
N ASN A 28 57.01 -1.67 23.28
CA ASN A 28 56.70 -0.24 23.07
C ASN A 28 56.29 0.34 21.69
N THR A 29 55.25 1.19 21.72
CA THR A 29 55.45 2.66 21.61
C THR A 29 54.41 3.40 22.47
N SER A 30 54.79 4.57 22.99
CA SER A 30 54.10 5.28 24.08
C SER A 30 53.13 6.37 23.62
N ARG A 31 52.23 6.73 24.54
CA ARG A 31 51.26 7.84 24.49
C ARG A 31 51.87 9.20 24.07
N SER A 32 51.05 10.01 23.42
CA SER A 32 50.88 11.43 23.79
C SER A 32 49.39 11.81 23.70
N SER A 33 49.00 12.88 24.40
CA SER A 33 47.60 13.23 24.68
C SER A 33 47.35 14.71 24.47
N THR A 34 46.31 15.07 23.73
CA THR A 34 45.68 16.39 23.83
C THR A 34 44.16 16.23 23.66
N GLN A 35 43.40 16.96 24.48
CA GLN A 35 41.94 16.93 24.49
C GLN A 35 41.38 17.91 23.46
N GLU A 36 40.24 17.59 22.85
CA GLU A 36 39.32 18.59 22.30
C GLU A 36 37.93 18.40 22.93
N SER A 37 37.38 19.49 23.46
CA SER A 37 36.11 19.49 24.21
C SER A 37 34.96 19.98 23.34
N ILE A 38 33.97 19.13 23.10
CA ILE A 38 32.71 19.50 22.44
C ILE A 38 31.66 19.81 23.53
N PRO A 39 30.96 20.95 23.47
CA PRO A 39 29.98 21.33 24.50
C PRO A 39 28.66 20.54 24.38
N ILE A 40 28.12 20.13 25.53
CA ILE A 40 26.85 19.40 25.66
C ILE A 40 25.68 20.42 25.71
N PRO A 41 24.58 20.22 24.96
CA PRO A 41 23.40 21.09 25.04
C PRO A 41 22.62 20.92 26.36
N PRO A 42 21.99 21.98 26.89
CA PRO A 42 21.27 21.92 28.17
C PRO A 42 19.96 21.12 28.08
N PRO A 43 19.55 20.42 29.15
CA PRO A 43 18.32 19.63 29.19
C PRO A 43 17.05 20.51 29.29
N PRO A 44 15.89 20.01 28.82
CA PRO A 44 14.62 20.76 28.85
C PRO A 44 14.03 20.90 30.26
N ALA A 45 13.27 21.97 30.48
CA ALA A 45 12.63 22.29 31.76
C ALA A 45 11.51 21.29 32.16
N PRO A 46 11.29 21.05 33.47
CA PRO A 46 10.35 20.04 33.95
C PRO A 46 8.86 20.43 33.77
N PRO A 47 7.96 19.46 33.58
CA PRO A 47 6.54 19.72 33.33
C PRO A 47 5.80 20.23 34.56
N LEU A 48 4.86 21.16 34.33
CA LEU A 48 3.99 21.72 35.36
C LEU A 48 3.02 20.66 35.92
N LYS A 49 2.80 20.71 37.24
CA LYS A 49 2.12 19.66 38.02
C LYS A 49 0.64 19.53 37.67
N SER A 50 0.18 18.30 37.48
CA SER A 50 -1.24 17.95 37.28
C SER A 50 -2.07 18.18 38.54
N ALA A 51 -3.17 18.93 38.44
CA ALA A 51 -4.17 19.07 39.50
C ALA A 51 -5.24 17.96 39.44
N LEU A 52 -4.86 16.73 39.79
CA LEU A 52 -5.80 15.61 39.90
C LEU A 52 -6.38 15.52 41.32
N LYS A 53 -7.56 16.11 41.57
CA LYS A 53 -8.33 15.88 42.81
C LYS A 53 -9.38 14.78 42.63
N ARG A 54 -9.54 13.97 43.68
CA ARG A 54 -10.29 12.70 43.67
C ARG A 54 -11.73 12.82 44.18
N ARG A 55 -12.57 11.96 43.59
CA ARG A 55 -13.66 11.15 44.17
C ARG A 55 -14.98 11.78 44.65
N ILE A 56 -16.01 11.00 44.33
CA ILE A 56 -17.46 11.08 44.55
C ILE A 56 -17.83 10.56 45.95
N PRO A 57 -18.96 11.03 46.51
CA PRO A 57 -19.95 10.12 47.11
C PRO A 57 -21.38 10.31 46.52
N PRO A 58 -22.20 9.25 46.37
CA PRO A 58 -23.61 9.31 45.93
C PRO A 58 -24.59 8.87 47.07
N PRO A 59 -25.92 8.74 46.84
CA PRO A 59 -26.84 9.44 45.93
C PRO A 59 -28.11 10.00 46.64
N GLU A 60 -28.92 10.81 45.91
CA GLU A 60 -30.40 11.01 45.95
C GLU A 60 -30.76 12.39 45.32
N SER A 61 -31.92 12.67 44.71
CA SER A 61 -32.95 11.77 44.12
C SER A 61 -33.86 12.51 43.11
N GLN A 62 -34.17 11.85 41.98
CA GLN A 62 -35.22 12.17 40.99
C GLN A 62 -35.20 13.61 40.36
N PRO A 63 -36.11 13.98 39.41
CA PRO A 63 -35.88 13.65 38.00
C PRO A 63 -36.09 14.83 37.00
N GLN A 64 -35.81 14.56 35.71
CA GLN A 64 -36.17 15.33 34.50
C GLN A 64 -35.52 16.72 34.25
N ALA A 65 -34.68 16.81 33.21
CA ALA A 65 -34.84 17.72 32.05
C ALA A 65 -33.71 17.51 31.03
N ALA A 66 -34.04 17.39 29.74
CA ALA A 66 -33.03 17.27 28.69
C ALA A 66 -32.41 18.64 28.36
N VAL A 67 -31.12 18.82 28.65
CA VAL A 67 -30.36 20.03 28.28
C VAL A 67 -29.74 19.83 26.90
N PRO A 68 -29.93 20.73 25.93
CA PRO A 68 -29.34 20.58 24.60
C PRO A 68 -27.84 20.90 24.65
N GLU A 69 -27.00 19.94 24.26
CA GLU A 69 -25.58 20.19 24.05
C GLU A 69 -25.40 21.27 22.98
N LYS A 70 -24.88 22.44 23.37
CA LYS A 70 -24.44 23.50 22.44
C LYS A 70 -23.14 23.10 21.73
N ARG A 71 -23.21 22.04 20.92
CA ARG A 71 -22.15 21.71 19.96
C ARG A 71 -22.21 22.74 18.84
N LEU A 72 -21.25 23.68 18.84
CA LEU A 72 -21.13 24.75 17.84
C LEU A 72 -20.75 24.16 16.47
N ARG A 73 -21.72 23.51 15.80
CA ARG A 73 -21.62 23.20 14.38
C ARG A 73 -21.75 24.51 13.63
N PHE A 74 -20.64 25.00 13.08
CA PHE A 74 -20.69 25.97 12.00
C PHE A 74 -21.51 25.35 10.87
N LYS A 75 -22.73 25.86 10.67
CA LYS A 75 -23.54 25.53 9.52
C LYS A 75 -22.93 26.24 8.32
N THR A 76 -21.99 25.57 7.64
CA THR A 76 -21.53 25.98 6.31
C THR A 76 -22.62 25.62 5.28
N THR A 77 -23.82 26.18 5.47
CA THR A 77 -24.90 26.16 4.48
C THR A 77 -24.77 27.41 3.61
N THR A 78 -23.64 27.53 2.92
CA THR A 78 -23.57 28.34 1.71
C THR A 78 -24.23 27.54 0.60
N ASP A 79 -25.47 27.91 0.27
CA ASP A 79 -26.20 27.41 -0.89
C ASP A 79 -25.52 27.96 -2.17
N ALA A 80 -24.38 27.37 -2.51
CA ALA A 80 -23.60 27.75 -3.67
C ALA A 80 -24.37 27.35 -4.93
N SER A 81 -24.52 28.29 -5.87
CA SER A 81 -25.20 28.01 -7.12
C SER A 81 -24.49 26.86 -7.86
N GLU A 82 -25.25 25.96 -8.47
CA GLU A 82 -24.71 24.83 -9.23
C GLU A 82 -23.66 25.26 -10.27
N LYS A 83 -23.83 26.43 -10.89
CA LYS A 83 -22.84 27.02 -11.81
C LYS A 83 -21.50 27.35 -11.13
N GLN A 84 -21.53 27.80 -9.88
CA GLN A 84 -20.33 28.06 -9.07
C GLN A 84 -19.65 26.76 -8.63
N VAL A 85 -20.43 25.72 -8.33
CA VAL A 85 -19.91 24.37 -8.04
C VAL A 85 -19.20 23.78 -9.27
N ILE A 86 -19.81 23.89 -10.45
CA ILE A 86 -19.24 23.43 -11.72
C ILE A 86 -17.94 24.18 -12.07
N ASP A 87 -17.93 25.51 -12.01
CA ASP A 87 -16.72 26.33 -12.24
C ASP A 87 -15.59 25.99 -11.23
N ALA A 88 -15.94 25.76 -9.96
CA ALA A 88 -14.98 25.30 -8.96
C ALA A 88 -14.43 23.90 -9.29
N MET A 89 -15.28 22.96 -9.73
CA MET A 89 -14.86 21.61 -10.13
C MET A 89 -13.89 21.65 -11.32
N GLN A 90 -14.20 22.43 -12.36
CA GLN A 90 -13.33 22.62 -13.53
C GLN A 90 -11.97 23.22 -13.14
N LYS A 91 -11.95 24.22 -12.24
CA LYS A 91 -10.71 24.79 -11.70
C LYS A 91 -9.89 23.77 -10.92
N ILE A 92 -10.53 22.94 -10.09
CA ILE A 92 -9.86 21.86 -9.34
C ILE A 92 -9.26 20.84 -10.32
N ALA A 93 -10.01 20.38 -11.33
CA ALA A 93 -9.51 19.45 -12.36
C ALA A 93 -8.28 19.99 -13.12
N SER A 94 -8.23 21.30 -13.38
CA SER A 94 -7.05 21.93 -14.00
C SER A 94 -5.80 21.93 -13.11
N HIS A 95 -5.98 21.92 -11.78
CA HIS A 95 -4.88 22.04 -10.82
C HIS A 95 -4.43 20.70 -10.23
N ILE A 96 -5.31 19.70 -10.20
CA ILE A 96 -5.01 18.39 -9.62
C ILE A 96 -3.97 17.60 -10.43
N LYS A 97 -3.83 17.87 -11.74
CA LYS A 97 -2.76 17.29 -12.59
C LYS A 97 -1.33 17.68 -12.17
N ASN A 98 -1.17 18.73 -11.36
CA ASN A 98 0.14 19.24 -10.95
C ASN A 98 0.49 18.76 -9.51
N PRO A 99 1.55 17.95 -9.32
CA PRO A 99 1.96 17.45 -8.00
C PRO A 99 2.05 18.54 -6.91
N SER A 100 2.65 19.69 -7.23
CA SER A 100 2.83 20.81 -6.30
C SER A 100 1.53 21.51 -5.89
N LYS A 101 0.44 21.30 -6.64
CA LYS A 101 -0.91 21.81 -6.32
C LYS A 101 -1.87 20.71 -5.82
N PHE A 102 -1.50 19.44 -6.01
CA PHE A 102 -2.34 18.27 -5.72
C PHE A 102 -2.89 18.26 -4.29
N ASN A 103 -2.03 18.48 -3.28
CA ASN A 103 -2.45 18.49 -1.86
C ASN A 103 -3.60 19.48 -1.58
N LYS A 104 -3.58 20.68 -2.21
CA LYS A 104 -4.65 21.67 -2.04
C LYS A 104 -5.88 21.35 -2.90
N ALA A 105 -5.68 20.88 -4.13
CA ALA A 105 -6.77 20.53 -5.05
C ALA A 105 -7.59 19.34 -4.54
N SER A 106 -6.93 18.27 -4.08
CA SER A 106 -7.57 17.08 -3.49
C SER A 106 -8.39 17.43 -2.25
N LYS A 107 -7.87 18.26 -1.33
CA LYS A 107 -8.62 18.73 -0.15
C LYS A 107 -9.89 19.50 -0.52
N LEU A 108 -9.85 20.33 -1.57
CA LEU A 108 -11.05 21.01 -2.08
C LEU A 108 -12.05 20.03 -2.71
N ALA A 109 -11.57 19.02 -3.45
CA ALA A 109 -12.44 17.97 -3.99
C ALA A 109 -13.11 17.13 -2.89
N ILE A 110 -12.38 16.77 -1.82
CA ILE A 110 -12.93 16.10 -0.63
C ILE A 110 -13.99 16.96 0.05
N GLN A 111 -13.80 18.29 0.13
CA GLN A 111 -14.81 19.20 0.68
C GLN A 111 -16.09 19.24 -0.17
N LEU A 112 -16.00 19.10 -1.50
CA LEU A 112 -17.19 18.99 -2.37
C LEU A 112 -17.97 17.70 -2.12
N VAL A 113 -17.29 16.57 -1.86
CA VAL A 113 -17.93 15.32 -1.42
C VAL A 113 -18.65 15.55 -0.08
N GLN A 114 -17.93 16.02 0.93
CA GLN A 114 -18.42 16.18 2.30
C GLN A 114 -19.56 17.21 2.43
N ALA A 115 -19.63 18.18 1.52
CA ALA A 115 -20.73 19.15 1.44
C ALA A 115 -22.00 18.61 0.75
N GLY A 116 -21.96 17.42 0.15
CA GLY A 116 -23.06 16.89 -0.66
C GLY A 116 -23.27 17.63 -1.98
N SER A 117 -22.21 18.27 -2.51
CA SER A 117 -22.26 19.06 -3.75
C SER A 117 -22.26 18.20 -5.02
N ILE A 118 -22.07 16.89 -4.89
CA ILE A 118 -22.03 15.93 -5.99
C ILE A 118 -23.44 15.32 -6.14
N LYS A 119 -24.10 15.70 -7.22
CA LYS A 119 -25.44 15.26 -7.64
C LYS A 119 -25.32 14.70 -9.05
N HIS A 120 -26.33 14.00 -9.58
CA HIS A 120 -26.26 13.48 -10.96
C HIS A 120 -25.91 14.56 -12.01
N ALA A 121 -26.33 15.81 -11.85
CA ALA A 121 -25.99 16.92 -12.76
C ALA A 121 -24.54 17.44 -12.62
N THR A 122 -23.88 17.23 -11.47
CA THR A 122 -22.48 17.62 -11.22
C THR A 122 -21.52 16.42 -11.20
N ALA A 123 -22.03 15.19 -11.34
CA ALA A 123 -21.28 13.94 -11.25
C ALA A 123 -20.14 13.86 -12.28
N ASP A 124 -20.41 14.19 -13.55
CA ASP A 124 -19.40 14.16 -14.62
C ASP A 124 -18.28 15.17 -14.38
N HIS A 125 -18.60 16.34 -13.84
CA HIS A 125 -17.63 17.38 -13.47
C HIS A 125 -16.75 16.96 -12.29
N PHE A 126 -17.31 16.24 -11.32
CA PHE A 126 -16.54 15.63 -10.24
C PHE A 126 -15.68 14.47 -10.76
N PHE A 127 -16.21 13.64 -11.64
CA PHE A 127 -15.48 12.53 -12.24
C PHE A 127 -14.26 13.01 -13.06
N ALA A 128 -14.39 14.12 -13.79
CA ALA A 128 -13.28 14.76 -14.49
C ALA A 128 -12.14 15.22 -13.54
N ILE A 129 -12.42 15.51 -12.26
CA ILE A 129 -11.37 15.75 -11.25
C ILE A 129 -10.61 14.46 -10.94
N LEU A 130 -11.31 13.33 -10.79
CA LEU A 130 -10.71 12.03 -10.48
C LEU A 130 -9.88 11.50 -11.66
N GLU A 131 -10.39 11.65 -12.88
CA GLU A 131 -9.67 11.35 -14.13
C GLU A 131 -8.43 12.24 -14.30
N ALA A 132 -8.54 13.52 -13.97
CA ALA A 132 -7.39 14.42 -13.95
C ALA A 132 -6.35 14.03 -12.88
N ALA A 133 -6.78 13.57 -11.71
CA ALA A 133 -5.87 13.05 -10.68
C ALA A 133 -5.17 11.76 -11.14
N MET A 134 -5.90 10.85 -11.79
CA MET A 134 -5.38 9.56 -12.26
C MET A 134 -4.86 9.61 -13.71
N SER A 135 -4.57 10.79 -14.25
CA SER A 135 -3.92 10.92 -15.57
C SER A 135 -2.50 10.34 -15.58
N SER A 136 -1.87 10.15 -14.42
CA SER A 136 -0.61 9.43 -14.24
C SER A 136 -0.78 8.35 -13.16
N LEU A 137 -0.83 7.09 -13.57
CA LEU A 137 -1.12 5.95 -12.67
C LEU A 137 -0.04 5.74 -11.60
N THR A 138 1.22 6.11 -11.88
CA THR A 138 2.35 5.91 -10.96
C THR A 138 2.40 6.96 -9.85
N THR A 139 1.94 8.18 -10.12
CA THR A 139 2.02 9.32 -9.18
C THR A 139 1.19 9.10 -7.91
N CYS A 140 0.19 8.22 -7.93
CA CYS A 140 -0.66 7.94 -6.76
C CYS A 140 0.04 7.17 -5.63
N ASN A 141 1.20 6.55 -5.90
CA ASN A 141 2.00 5.82 -4.91
C ASN A 141 3.25 6.59 -4.45
N GLU A 142 3.43 7.84 -4.89
CA GLU A 142 4.55 8.69 -4.47
C GLU A 142 4.45 9.07 -2.99
N PRO A 143 5.47 8.83 -2.13
CA PRO A 143 5.36 8.94 -0.68
C PRO A 143 4.84 10.29 -0.14
N HIS A 144 5.07 11.37 -0.88
CA HIS A 144 4.68 12.73 -0.50
C HIS A 144 3.26 13.13 -0.95
N LEU A 145 2.62 12.34 -1.83
CA LEU A 145 1.24 12.54 -2.31
C LEU A 145 0.30 11.41 -1.87
N GLN A 146 0.86 10.25 -1.52
CA GLN A 146 0.17 9.00 -1.19
C GLN A 146 -1.03 9.20 -0.26
N ALA A 147 -0.85 9.95 0.83
CA ALA A 147 -1.90 10.20 1.83
C ALA A 147 -3.05 11.06 1.29
N ASP A 148 -2.76 12.05 0.43
CA ASP A 148 -3.78 12.89 -0.20
C ASP A 148 -4.55 12.10 -1.29
N TYR A 149 -3.86 11.24 -2.07
CA TYR A 149 -4.51 10.32 -3.02
C TYR A 149 -5.43 9.35 -2.30
N HIS A 150 -4.93 8.70 -1.25
CA HIS A 150 -5.72 7.79 -0.42
C HIS A 150 -6.96 8.48 0.15
N ALA A 151 -6.81 9.69 0.72
CA ALA A 151 -7.93 10.46 1.27
C ALA A 151 -8.95 10.87 0.19
N LEU A 152 -8.49 11.29 -0.99
CA LEU A 152 -9.35 11.69 -2.11
C LEU A 152 -10.18 10.52 -2.62
N PHE A 153 -9.54 9.39 -2.92
CA PHE A 153 -10.22 8.24 -3.48
C PHE A 153 -11.09 7.52 -2.46
N LEU A 154 -10.71 7.50 -1.18
CA LEU A 154 -11.58 7.02 -0.11
C LEU A 154 -12.85 7.89 0.02
N ALA A 155 -12.73 9.22 -0.04
CA ALA A 155 -13.90 10.11 -0.03
C ALA A 155 -14.75 9.97 -1.31
N ALA A 156 -14.13 9.80 -2.48
CA ALA A 156 -14.86 9.62 -3.75
C ALA A 156 -15.78 8.39 -3.74
N GLN A 157 -15.53 7.39 -2.90
CA GLN A 157 -16.41 6.23 -2.71
C GLN A 157 -17.78 6.62 -2.13
N ASP A 158 -17.87 7.65 -1.28
CA ASP A 158 -19.15 8.16 -0.75
C ASP A 158 -20.03 8.80 -1.84
N ALA A 159 -19.44 9.13 -2.99
CA ALA A 159 -20.12 9.67 -4.16
C ALA A 159 -20.38 8.61 -5.26
N ALA A 160 -20.08 7.33 -5.02
CA ALA A 160 -20.17 6.30 -6.06
C ALA A 160 -21.61 6.09 -6.59
N ASP A 161 -22.64 6.28 -5.76
CA ASP A 161 -24.04 6.04 -6.13
C ASP A 161 -24.58 7.01 -7.20
N VAL A 162 -24.02 8.23 -7.27
CA VAL A 162 -24.42 9.22 -8.29
C VAL A 162 -23.68 9.08 -9.62
N LEU A 163 -22.63 8.25 -9.67
CA LEU A 163 -21.84 7.97 -10.86
C LEU A 163 -22.50 6.90 -11.76
N ASN A 164 -22.27 7.00 -13.07
CA ASN A 164 -22.72 6.00 -14.03
C ASN A 164 -21.88 4.69 -13.97
N LYS A 165 -22.30 3.62 -14.66
CA LYS A 165 -21.63 2.30 -14.62
C LYS A 165 -20.15 2.38 -15.01
N LYS A 166 -19.83 3.03 -16.12
CA LYS A 166 -18.46 3.23 -16.63
C LYS A 166 -17.58 3.97 -15.62
N GLN A 167 -18.09 5.04 -15.04
CA GLN A 167 -17.44 5.83 -14.00
C GLN A 167 -17.20 5.03 -12.72
N ARG A 168 -18.17 4.22 -12.27
CA ARG A 168 -17.99 3.33 -11.10
C ARG A 168 -16.94 2.25 -11.35
N ASN A 169 -16.86 1.69 -12.56
CA ASN A 169 -15.84 0.72 -12.95
C ASN A 169 -14.43 1.35 -12.90
N LEU A 170 -14.26 2.55 -13.46
CA LEU A 170 -13.00 3.30 -13.40
C LEU A 170 -12.64 3.72 -11.96
N LEU A 171 -13.59 4.22 -11.18
CA LEU A 171 -13.37 4.52 -9.76
C LEU A 171 -12.94 3.26 -8.99
N SER A 172 -13.57 2.11 -9.23
CA SER A 172 -13.18 0.84 -8.59
C SER A 172 -11.74 0.45 -8.91
N THR A 173 -11.30 0.65 -10.16
CA THR A 173 -9.89 0.48 -10.56
C THR A 173 -8.97 1.46 -9.84
N TRP A 174 -9.33 2.74 -9.76
CA TRP A 174 -8.53 3.76 -9.10
C TRP A 174 -8.44 3.54 -7.59
N ILE A 175 -9.48 3.00 -6.94
CA ILE A 175 -9.45 2.56 -5.54
C ILE A 175 -8.37 1.48 -5.31
N ILE A 176 -8.19 0.53 -6.23
CA ILE A 176 -7.12 -0.48 -6.12
C ILE A 176 -5.74 0.20 -6.08
N ARG A 177 -5.50 1.18 -6.96
CA ARG A 177 -4.20 1.85 -7.12
C ARG A 177 -3.92 2.94 -6.07
N ALA A 178 -4.91 3.75 -5.74
CA ALA A 178 -4.77 4.91 -4.85
C ALA A 178 -5.15 4.64 -3.38
N VAL A 179 -5.87 3.55 -3.09
CA VAL A 179 -6.23 3.15 -1.72
C VAL A 179 -5.55 1.83 -1.36
N TRP A 180 -5.80 0.72 -2.07
CA TRP A 180 -5.32 -0.60 -1.61
C TRP A 180 -3.80 -0.77 -1.75
N ALA A 181 -3.21 -0.34 -2.86
CA ALA A 181 -1.76 -0.30 -3.01
C ALA A 181 -1.11 0.66 -1.98
N ASN A 182 -1.81 1.74 -1.61
CA ASN A 182 -1.35 2.68 -0.61
C ASN A 182 -1.45 2.12 0.83
N ASP A 183 -2.47 1.32 1.15
CA ASP A 183 -2.59 0.57 2.40
C ASP A 183 -1.41 -0.42 2.61
N LEU A 184 -0.70 -0.85 1.55
CA LEU A 184 0.47 -1.75 1.66
C LEU A 184 1.77 -1.06 2.10
N PHE A 185 1.86 0.27 2.00
CA PHE A 185 3.02 1.02 2.52
C PHE A 185 2.91 1.37 4.01
N THR A 186 1.79 1.04 4.65
CA THR A 186 1.57 1.27 6.08
C THR A 186 2.57 0.51 6.97
N ASP A 187 2.73 1.00 8.20
CA ASP A 187 3.38 0.29 9.30
C ASP A 187 2.37 -0.35 10.29
N ASP A 188 1.05 -0.21 10.04
CA ASP A 188 -0.01 -0.91 10.77
C ASP A 188 -0.32 -2.28 10.15
N SER A 189 0.05 -3.34 10.88
CA SER A 189 -0.21 -4.73 10.50
C SER A 189 -1.68 -5.07 10.20
N PHE A 190 -2.64 -4.41 10.84
CA PHE A 190 -4.06 -4.64 10.60
C PHE A 190 -4.53 -4.02 9.29
N VAL A 191 -4.12 -2.78 9.00
CA VAL A 191 -4.39 -2.10 7.72
C VAL A 191 -3.76 -2.88 6.56
N PHE A 192 -2.50 -3.30 6.70
CA PHE A 192 -1.83 -4.13 5.70
C PHE A 192 -2.57 -5.44 5.46
N SER A 193 -2.92 -6.17 6.53
CA SER A 193 -3.65 -7.44 6.43
C SER A 193 -5.01 -7.27 5.75
N LYS A 194 -5.75 -6.20 6.09
CA LYS A 194 -7.04 -5.85 5.46
C LYS A 194 -6.89 -5.58 3.97
N ALA A 195 -5.83 -4.88 3.56
CA ALA A 195 -5.53 -4.65 2.15
C ALA A 195 -5.21 -5.96 1.40
N THR A 196 -4.35 -6.82 1.96
CA THR A 196 -4.08 -8.13 1.36
C THR A 196 -5.34 -9.01 1.26
N GLY A 197 -6.27 -8.90 2.22
CA GLY A 197 -7.59 -9.55 2.18
C GLY A 197 -8.42 -9.10 0.97
N ARG A 198 -8.62 -7.78 0.82
CA ARG A 198 -9.34 -7.17 -0.33
C ARG A 198 -8.72 -7.58 -1.67
N ILE A 199 -7.39 -7.59 -1.77
CA ILE A 199 -6.68 -7.99 -2.98
C ILE A 199 -6.95 -9.47 -3.30
N LYS A 200 -6.92 -10.38 -2.31
CA LYS A 200 -7.27 -11.80 -2.52
C LYS A 200 -8.72 -11.99 -2.96
N GLU A 201 -9.65 -11.27 -2.35
CA GLU A 201 -11.07 -11.30 -2.73
C GLU A 201 -11.26 -10.83 -4.18
N ALA A 202 -10.64 -9.72 -4.57
CA ALA A 202 -10.67 -9.22 -5.94
C ALA A 202 -10.04 -10.20 -6.95
N ILE A 203 -8.89 -10.82 -6.62
CA ILE A 203 -8.28 -11.89 -7.43
C ILE A 203 -9.25 -13.07 -7.60
N SER A 204 -9.94 -13.47 -6.54
CA SER A 204 -10.93 -14.57 -6.59
C SER A 204 -12.14 -14.23 -7.48
N GLY A 205 -12.52 -12.95 -7.52
CA GLY A 205 -13.63 -12.44 -8.32
C GLY A 205 -13.32 -12.19 -9.80
N LEU A 206 -12.05 -12.18 -10.22
CA LEU A 206 -11.68 -12.01 -11.63
C LEU A 206 -12.19 -13.19 -12.49
N PRO A 207 -12.72 -12.94 -13.71
CA PRO A 207 -12.93 -13.99 -14.69
C PRO A 207 -11.60 -14.58 -15.17
N VAL A 208 -11.64 -15.85 -15.61
CA VAL A 208 -10.52 -16.52 -16.28
C VAL A 208 -10.09 -15.69 -17.50
N ALA A 209 -8.79 -15.52 -17.73
CA ALA A 209 -8.29 -14.77 -18.87
C ALA A 209 -8.51 -15.55 -20.17
N SER A 210 -8.91 -14.85 -21.23
CA SER A 210 -9.13 -15.43 -22.56
C SER A 210 -7.89 -15.30 -23.45
N GLU A 211 -7.81 -16.11 -24.51
CA GLU A 211 -6.76 -15.97 -25.54
C GLU A 211 -6.81 -14.60 -26.25
N ASN A 212 -8.00 -13.99 -26.31
CA ASN A 212 -8.18 -12.63 -26.81
C ASN A 212 -7.55 -11.59 -25.87
N ASP A 213 -7.69 -11.77 -24.55
CA ASP A 213 -7.06 -10.89 -23.55
C ASP A 213 -5.51 -10.94 -23.65
N ASP A 214 -4.96 -12.14 -23.89
CA ASP A 214 -3.53 -12.35 -24.13
C ASP A 214 -3.05 -11.66 -25.42
N MET A 215 -3.86 -11.71 -26.48
CA MET A 215 -3.56 -11.06 -27.76
C MET A 215 -3.53 -9.53 -27.62
N GLU A 216 -4.52 -8.94 -26.97
CA GLU A 216 -4.61 -7.49 -26.73
C GLU A 216 -3.48 -6.94 -25.86
N GLU A 217 -3.07 -7.68 -24.81
CA GLU A 217 -1.87 -7.35 -24.04
C GLU A 217 -0.63 -7.37 -24.94
N SER A 218 -0.52 -8.35 -25.84
CA SER A 218 0.62 -8.45 -26.77
C SER A 218 0.67 -7.31 -27.81
N VAL A 219 -0.49 -6.76 -28.20
CA VAL A 219 -0.59 -5.64 -29.16
C VAL A 219 -0.27 -4.31 -28.47
N ALA A 220 -0.90 -4.01 -27.32
CA ALA A 220 -0.68 -2.76 -26.60
C ALA A 220 0.81 -2.55 -26.25
N LEU A 221 1.53 -3.63 -25.92
CA LEU A 221 2.96 -3.57 -25.61
C LEU A 221 3.86 -3.44 -26.85
N LYS A 222 3.37 -3.77 -28.05
CA LYS A 222 4.06 -3.42 -29.30
C LYS A 222 3.91 -1.93 -29.59
N GLU A 223 2.70 -1.37 -29.43
CA GLU A 223 2.44 0.06 -29.58
C GLU A 223 3.25 0.90 -28.59
N GLU A 224 3.32 0.51 -27.31
CA GLU A 224 4.15 1.20 -26.31
C GLU A 224 5.66 1.13 -26.64
N SER A 225 6.12 0.04 -27.27
CA SER A 225 7.51 -0.09 -27.74
C SER A 225 7.80 0.65 -29.06
N ALA A 226 6.76 1.06 -29.80
CA ALA A 226 6.85 1.65 -31.12
C ALA A 226 6.77 3.19 -31.06
N VAL A 227 7.78 3.82 -30.45
CA VAL A 227 7.98 5.27 -30.62
C VAL A 227 8.36 5.53 -32.09
N PRO A 228 7.63 6.37 -32.85
CA PRO A 228 7.76 6.39 -34.30
C PRO A 228 9.06 7.06 -34.76
N SER A 229 9.85 6.32 -35.53
CA SER A 229 10.70 6.96 -36.55
C SER A 229 9.80 7.41 -37.69
N THR A 230 9.86 8.70 -37.99
CA THR A 230 9.22 9.29 -39.18
C THR A 230 9.81 8.67 -40.43
N ASP A 231 8.99 7.96 -41.22
CA ASP A 231 8.95 8.14 -42.67
C ASP A 231 7.64 7.56 -43.22
N GLY A 232 7.05 8.25 -44.19
CA GLY A 232 5.70 7.99 -44.66
C GLY A 232 5.64 7.12 -45.91
N HIS A 233 4.54 6.38 -46.04
CA HIS A 233 3.92 6.12 -47.34
C HIS A 233 2.41 6.02 -47.18
N THR A 234 1.70 7.10 -47.52
CA THR A 234 0.28 7.06 -47.85
C THR A 234 0.13 6.42 -49.23
N ASN A 235 -0.52 5.25 -49.30
CA ASN A 235 -1.21 4.84 -50.51
C ASN A 235 -2.62 5.43 -50.42
N GLU A 236 -2.83 6.52 -51.16
CA GLU A 236 -4.15 7.10 -51.33
C GLU A 236 -4.92 6.26 -52.36
N GLU A 237 -5.95 5.54 -51.91
CA GLU A 237 -7.03 5.15 -52.82
C GLU A 237 -7.88 6.39 -53.08
N GLU A 238 -7.79 6.89 -54.31
CA GLU A 238 -8.36 8.15 -54.78
C GLU A 238 -9.90 8.13 -54.68
N PRO A 239 -10.55 8.99 -53.86
CA PRO A 239 -12.01 9.01 -53.75
C PRO A 239 -12.67 9.60 -55.00
N ASP A 240 -13.72 8.94 -55.51
CA ASP A 240 -14.44 9.31 -56.75
C ASP A 240 -14.81 10.81 -56.80
N PRO A 241 -14.25 11.60 -57.75
CA PRO A 241 -14.50 13.04 -57.84
C PRO A 241 -15.92 13.40 -58.31
N PHE A 242 -16.76 12.41 -58.71
CA PHE A 242 -18.15 12.63 -59.10
C PHE A 242 -19.18 12.17 -58.05
N GLY A 243 -18.77 11.52 -56.96
CA GLY A 243 -19.63 11.13 -55.84
C GLY A 243 -20.78 10.20 -56.22
N LEU A 244 -20.63 9.39 -57.27
CA LEU A 244 -21.70 8.58 -57.84
C LEU A 244 -21.98 7.30 -57.03
N ASP A 245 -20.99 6.78 -56.30
CA ASP A 245 -21.15 5.61 -55.43
C ASP A 245 -22.16 5.83 -54.29
N ALA A 246 -22.37 7.07 -53.87
CA ALA A 246 -23.39 7.44 -52.88
C ALA A 246 -24.83 7.34 -53.42
N LEU A 247 -25.01 7.24 -54.74
CA LEU A 247 -26.33 7.28 -55.38
C LEU A 247 -26.90 5.88 -55.71
N ILE A 248 -26.07 4.83 -55.66
CA ILE A 248 -26.45 3.46 -56.05
C ILE A 248 -26.94 2.63 -54.86
N THR A 249 -26.50 2.94 -53.63
CA THR A 249 -26.79 2.15 -52.42
C THR A 249 -28.15 2.45 -51.78
N ASN A 250 -28.72 3.63 -52.00
CA ASN A 250 -30.00 4.04 -51.40
C ASN A 250 -31.23 3.55 -52.20
N SER A 251 -31.49 2.23 -52.18
CA SER A 251 -32.80 1.71 -52.62
C SER A 251 -33.24 0.37 -51.99
N LYS A 252 -33.44 0.33 -50.65
CA LYS A 252 -34.66 -0.23 -49.99
C LYS A 252 -34.62 -0.30 -48.45
N ASP A 253 -35.81 -0.14 -47.88
CA ASP A 253 -36.31 -0.56 -46.57
C ASP A 253 -35.66 -0.01 -45.27
N ASP A 254 -36.22 1.14 -44.92
CA ASP A 254 -36.11 2.00 -43.73
C ASP A 254 -36.46 1.31 -42.37
N SER A 255 -36.06 1.98 -41.28
CA SER A 255 -36.54 1.88 -39.89
C SER A 255 -36.24 0.60 -39.08
N SER A 256 -36.28 -0.60 -39.65
CA SER A 256 -36.16 -1.83 -38.84
C SER A 256 -34.72 -2.27 -38.52
N GLN A 257 -33.75 -1.79 -39.32
CA GLN A 257 -32.35 -2.19 -39.22
C GLN A 257 -31.57 -1.31 -38.23
N GLU A 258 -31.70 0.02 -38.28
CA GLU A 258 -31.05 0.95 -37.34
C GLU A 258 -31.30 0.59 -35.87
N LYS A 259 -32.52 0.18 -35.52
CA LYS A 259 -32.87 -0.19 -34.14
C LYS A 259 -32.23 -1.51 -33.70
N ARG A 260 -31.91 -2.42 -34.63
CA ARG A 260 -31.11 -3.62 -34.35
C ARG A 260 -29.64 -3.29 -34.28
N GLU A 261 -29.14 -2.47 -35.21
CA GLU A 261 -27.74 -2.06 -35.29
C GLU A 261 -27.32 -1.25 -34.05
N ALA A 262 -28.13 -0.28 -33.62
CA ALA A 262 -27.91 0.47 -32.37
C ALA A 262 -27.88 -0.44 -31.13
N VAL A 263 -28.75 -1.46 -31.06
CA VAL A 263 -28.75 -2.44 -29.96
C VAL A 263 -27.52 -3.35 -30.03
N THR A 264 -27.07 -3.76 -31.22
CA THR A 264 -25.83 -4.54 -31.36
C THR A 264 -24.58 -3.70 -31.10
N ASN A 265 -24.57 -2.41 -31.44
CA ASN A 265 -23.44 -1.51 -31.21
C ASN A 265 -23.33 -1.14 -29.73
N GLY A 266 -24.43 -0.80 -29.05
CA GLY A 266 -24.42 -0.56 -27.61
C GLY A 266 -24.01 -1.80 -26.80
N ARG A 267 -24.34 -3.01 -27.28
CA ARG A 267 -23.85 -4.26 -26.69
C ARG A 267 -22.35 -4.46 -26.88
N LYS A 268 -21.81 -4.18 -28.08
CA LYS A 268 -20.36 -4.24 -28.34
C LYS A 268 -19.60 -3.22 -27.49
N GLU A 269 -20.13 -2.00 -27.36
CA GLU A 269 -19.56 -0.95 -26.51
C GLU A 269 -19.53 -1.39 -25.03
N GLU A 270 -20.62 -1.97 -24.51
CA GLU A 270 -20.62 -2.52 -23.14
C GLU A 270 -19.65 -3.69 -22.96
N GLU A 271 -19.55 -4.60 -23.93
CA GLU A 271 -18.58 -5.70 -23.92
C GLU A 271 -17.13 -5.17 -23.93
N GLU A 272 -16.83 -4.13 -24.72
CA GLU A 272 -15.54 -3.44 -24.76
C GLU A 272 -15.23 -2.67 -23.46
N GLU A 273 -16.20 -1.95 -22.88
CA GLU A 273 -16.03 -1.27 -21.59
C GLU A 273 -15.71 -2.24 -20.46
N ASN A 274 -16.39 -3.39 -20.43
CA ASN A 274 -16.12 -4.44 -19.45
C ASN A 274 -14.72 -5.05 -19.66
N ARG A 275 -14.28 -5.24 -20.92
CA ARG A 275 -12.94 -5.70 -21.28
C ARG A 275 -11.85 -4.73 -20.82
N VAL A 276 -12.00 -3.43 -21.10
CA VAL A 276 -11.09 -2.37 -20.64
C VAL A 276 -11.05 -2.31 -19.12
N PHE A 277 -12.19 -2.40 -18.45
CA PHE A 277 -12.26 -2.47 -16.98
C PHE A 277 -11.48 -3.67 -16.42
N LEU A 278 -11.68 -4.87 -16.97
CA LEU A 278 -10.98 -6.09 -16.53
C LEU A 278 -9.46 -5.99 -16.73
N LYS A 279 -9.01 -5.42 -17.87
CA LYS A 279 -7.59 -5.15 -18.12
C LYS A 279 -7.01 -4.24 -17.03
N LEU A 280 -7.62 -3.07 -16.82
CA LEU A 280 -7.16 -2.09 -15.83
C LEU A 280 -7.21 -2.63 -14.39
N GLN A 281 -8.21 -3.45 -14.07
CA GLN A 281 -8.36 -4.12 -12.78
C GLN A 281 -7.22 -5.13 -12.54
N ARG A 282 -6.93 -5.99 -13.52
CA ARG A 282 -5.81 -6.95 -13.46
C ARG A 282 -4.48 -6.25 -13.26
N GLU A 283 -4.17 -5.23 -14.06
CA GLU A 283 -2.95 -4.42 -13.92
C GLU A 283 -2.84 -3.76 -12.53
N GLY A 284 -3.94 -3.24 -11.98
CA GLY A 284 -3.98 -2.68 -10.63
C GLY A 284 -3.65 -3.71 -9.55
N LEU A 285 -4.15 -4.94 -9.70
CA LEU A 285 -3.86 -6.06 -8.80
C LEU A 285 -2.40 -6.53 -8.91
N ILE A 286 -1.82 -6.58 -10.12
CA ILE A 286 -0.39 -6.86 -10.32
C ILE A 286 0.48 -5.81 -9.61
N SER A 287 0.17 -4.52 -9.78
CA SER A 287 0.86 -3.44 -9.08
C SER A 287 0.80 -3.61 -7.54
N CYS A 288 -0.36 -4.00 -7.00
CA CYS A 288 -0.48 -4.31 -5.57
C CYS A 288 0.41 -5.50 -5.15
N LEU A 289 0.49 -6.57 -5.95
CA LEU A 289 1.35 -7.73 -5.66
C LEU A 289 2.83 -7.34 -5.64
N GLU A 290 3.29 -6.53 -6.59
CA GLU A 290 4.66 -6.02 -6.61
C GLU A 290 4.98 -5.14 -5.39
N ILE A 291 4.07 -4.25 -5.00
CA ILE A 291 4.22 -3.38 -3.83
C ILE A 291 4.33 -4.24 -2.56
N ALA A 292 3.45 -5.24 -2.41
CA ALA A 292 3.51 -6.19 -1.31
C ALA A 292 4.86 -6.95 -1.29
N ALA A 293 5.32 -7.46 -2.44
CA ALA A 293 6.61 -8.16 -2.55
C ALA A 293 7.80 -7.27 -2.13
N LYS A 294 7.81 -5.99 -2.52
CA LYS A 294 8.84 -4.99 -2.13
C LYS A 294 8.90 -4.76 -0.61
N ARG A 295 7.82 -5.07 0.13
CA ARG A 295 7.76 -4.96 1.61
C ARG A 295 8.24 -6.24 2.34
N TYR A 296 8.50 -7.36 1.66
CA TYR A 296 8.87 -8.66 2.30
C TYR A 296 10.10 -8.59 3.24
N LYS A 297 10.97 -7.58 3.10
CA LYS A 297 12.06 -7.29 4.05
C LYS A 297 11.59 -6.95 5.48
N ILE A 298 10.30 -6.69 5.70
CA ILE A 298 9.72 -6.30 7.00
C ILE A 298 9.11 -7.54 7.69
N PRO A 299 9.63 -8.01 8.83
CA PRO A 299 9.26 -9.30 9.41
C PRO A 299 7.75 -9.48 9.66
N TRP A 300 7.05 -8.46 10.16
CA TRP A 300 5.65 -8.59 10.55
C TRP A 300 4.68 -8.78 9.37
N CYS A 301 5.06 -8.39 8.15
CA CYS A 301 4.21 -8.53 6.96
C CYS A 301 4.47 -9.80 6.13
N GLN A 302 5.58 -10.51 6.38
CA GLN A 302 6.03 -11.64 5.56
C GLN A 302 4.98 -12.74 5.41
N THR A 303 4.31 -13.13 6.50
CA THR A 303 3.26 -14.17 6.46
C THR A 303 2.04 -13.74 5.63
N ALA A 304 1.66 -12.46 5.66
CA ALA A 304 0.57 -11.95 4.84
C ALA A 304 0.95 -11.92 3.36
N ILE A 305 2.19 -11.54 3.03
CA ILE A 305 2.73 -11.57 1.66
C ILE A 305 2.83 -13.00 1.14
N ASP A 306 3.31 -13.95 1.94
CA ASP A 306 3.36 -15.38 1.59
C ASP A 306 1.98 -15.91 1.18
N ILE A 307 0.95 -15.60 1.98
CA ILE A 307 -0.44 -16.03 1.74
C ILE A 307 -0.99 -15.35 0.49
N LEU A 308 -0.75 -14.05 0.31
CA LEU A 308 -1.21 -13.28 -0.85
C LEU A 308 -0.55 -13.76 -2.16
N ALA A 309 0.78 -13.92 -2.18
CA ALA A 309 1.52 -14.34 -3.36
C ALA A 309 1.18 -15.79 -3.75
N LYS A 310 1.04 -16.70 -2.77
CA LYS A 310 0.55 -18.04 -3.03
C LYS A 310 -0.86 -18.00 -3.63
N HIS A 311 -1.77 -17.22 -3.04
CA HIS A 311 -3.15 -17.12 -3.54
C HIS A 311 -3.23 -16.56 -4.96
N ALA A 312 -2.38 -15.60 -5.33
CA ALA A 312 -2.27 -15.09 -6.70
C ALA A 312 -1.77 -16.18 -7.66
N PHE A 313 -0.76 -16.95 -7.27
CA PHE A 313 -0.23 -18.07 -8.05
C PHE A 313 -1.25 -19.21 -8.20
N ASP A 314 -1.97 -19.58 -7.13
CA ASP A 314 -3.03 -20.60 -7.18
C ASP A 314 -4.22 -20.17 -8.08
N ASN A 315 -4.37 -18.87 -8.36
CA ASN A 315 -5.39 -18.28 -9.26
C ASN A 315 -4.80 -17.70 -10.57
N VAL A 316 -3.59 -18.12 -10.96
CA VAL A 316 -2.83 -17.51 -12.07
C VAL A 316 -3.59 -17.52 -13.41
N SER A 317 -4.48 -18.49 -13.66
CA SER A 317 -5.34 -18.53 -14.87
C SER A 317 -6.33 -17.35 -15.02
N ARG A 318 -6.52 -16.52 -14.00
CA ARG A 318 -7.35 -15.30 -14.06
C ARG A 318 -6.63 -14.08 -14.64
N PHE A 319 -5.34 -14.24 -14.97
CA PHE A 319 -4.46 -13.21 -15.49
C PHE A 319 -3.98 -13.54 -16.91
N THR A 320 -3.63 -12.50 -17.68
CA THR A 320 -3.10 -12.64 -19.05
C THR A 320 -1.68 -13.23 -19.06
N ALA A 321 -1.23 -13.75 -20.20
CA ALA A 321 0.02 -14.51 -20.33
C ALA A 321 1.24 -13.82 -19.68
N ARG A 322 1.48 -12.52 -19.91
CA ARG A 322 2.64 -11.84 -19.31
C ARG A 322 2.47 -11.62 -17.80
N GLN A 323 1.23 -11.37 -17.37
CA GLN A 323 0.88 -11.27 -15.95
C GLN A 323 1.05 -12.61 -15.23
N ARG A 324 0.78 -13.74 -15.91
CA ARG A 324 1.05 -15.09 -15.39
C ARG A 324 2.53 -15.33 -15.17
N ASP A 325 3.37 -14.93 -16.13
CA ASP A 325 4.83 -15.01 -15.98
C ASP A 325 5.34 -14.11 -14.85
N ALA A 326 4.81 -12.88 -14.74
CA ALA A 326 5.13 -11.96 -13.66
C ALA A 326 4.77 -12.53 -12.27
N ILE A 327 3.57 -13.10 -12.12
CA ILE A 327 3.12 -13.80 -10.90
C ILE A 327 4.00 -15.01 -10.61
N GLY A 328 4.36 -15.81 -11.62
CA GLY A 328 5.24 -16.97 -11.48
C GLY A 328 6.62 -16.60 -10.94
N ASN A 329 7.24 -15.56 -11.52
CA ASN A 329 8.53 -15.03 -11.09
C ASN A 329 8.47 -14.43 -9.66
N LEU A 330 7.42 -13.66 -9.37
CA LEU A 330 7.17 -13.08 -8.05
C LEU A 330 6.96 -14.15 -6.98
N TRP A 331 6.21 -15.21 -7.29
CA TRP A 331 6.01 -16.35 -6.39
C TRP A 331 7.29 -17.15 -6.18
N ALA A 332 8.09 -17.40 -7.22
CA ALA A 332 9.37 -18.07 -7.10
C ALA A 332 10.32 -17.31 -6.14
N SER A 333 10.42 -15.99 -6.30
CA SER A 333 11.22 -15.12 -5.42
C SER A 333 10.73 -15.15 -3.97
N ILE A 334 9.42 -15.00 -3.73
CA ILE A 334 8.85 -15.03 -2.37
C ILE A 334 9.01 -16.41 -1.73
N ARG A 335 8.77 -17.49 -2.47
CA ARG A 335 8.96 -18.86 -1.99
C ARG A 335 10.41 -19.15 -1.63
N GLU A 336 11.37 -18.62 -2.37
CA GLU A 336 12.79 -18.70 -2.00
C GLU A 336 13.07 -17.95 -0.70
N GLN A 337 12.59 -16.71 -0.56
CA GLN A 337 12.75 -15.91 0.66
C GLN A 337 12.05 -16.53 1.88
N GLN A 338 10.87 -17.14 1.70
CA GLN A 338 10.19 -17.95 2.71
C GLN A 338 11.03 -19.17 3.12
N THR A 339 11.66 -19.82 2.15
CA THR A 339 12.53 -20.98 2.40
C THR A 339 13.78 -20.55 3.18
N ARG A 340 14.45 -19.46 2.79
CA ARG A 340 15.60 -18.89 3.53
C ARG A 340 15.23 -18.57 4.99
N ARG A 341 14.09 -17.89 5.18
CA ARG A 341 13.51 -17.56 6.50
C ARG A 341 13.26 -18.81 7.38
N LYS A 342 12.70 -19.88 6.81
CA LYS A 342 12.46 -21.15 7.52
C LYS A 342 13.76 -21.88 7.93
N HIS A 343 14.86 -21.66 7.21
CA HIS A 343 16.17 -22.24 7.52
C HIS A 343 17.03 -21.35 8.45
N GLY A 344 16.45 -20.32 9.07
CA GLY A 344 17.20 -19.38 9.92
C GLY A 344 18.27 -18.57 9.16
N LYS A 345 18.14 -18.43 7.83
CA LYS A 345 19.07 -17.64 7.02
C LYS A 345 18.48 -16.25 6.79
N SER A 346 19.21 -15.24 7.26
CA SER A 346 18.93 -13.82 7.02
C SER A 346 18.88 -13.51 5.52
N VAL A 347 18.29 -12.37 5.15
CA VAL A 347 18.27 -11.84 3.77
C VAL A 347 19.69 -11.75 3.17
N SER A 348 20.70 -11.53 4.02
CA SER A 348 22.13 -11.51 3.66
C SER A 348 22.79 -12.88 3.47
N GLY A 349 22.05 -13.99 3.64
CA GLY A 349 22.58 -15.36 3.57
C GLY A 349 23.33 -15.84 4.82
N LYS A 350 23.62 -14.96 5.77
CA LYS A 350 24.17 -15.33 7.09
C LYS A 350 23.14 -16.08 7.93
N LEU A 351 23.60 -17.01 8.77
CA LEU A 351 22.77 -17.61 9.81
C LEU A 351 22.34 -16.49 10.77
N ASP A 352 21.04 -16.31 10.93
CA ASP A 352 20.45 -15.35 11.85
C ASP A 352 20.46 -16.00 13.23
N VAL A 353 21.57 -15.86 13.97
CA VAL A 353 21.67 -16.31 15.36
C VAL A 353 20.53 -15.69 16.13
N ASN A 354 19.64 -16.53 16.63
CA ASN A 354 18.42 -16.08 17.29
C ASN A 354 18.81 -15.23 18.50
N GLY A 355 17.99 -14.25 18.90
CA GLY A 355 18.30 -13.40 20.05
C GLY A 355 18.64 -14.19 21.31
N PHE A 356 18.02 -15.36 21.49
CA PHE A 356 18.37 -16.32 22.53
C PHE A 356 19.80 -16.88 22.39
N GLU A 357 20.22 -17.29 21.20
CA GLU A 357 21.58 -17.83 20.94
C GLU A 357 22.65 -16.75 21.11
N TRP A 358 22.38 -15.52 20.67
CA TRP A 358 23.27 -14.38 20.90
C TRP A 358 23.38 -14.03 22.39
N LEU A 359 22.26 -14.02 23.13
CA LEU A 359 22.29 -13.90 24.59
C LEU A 359 23.06 -15.07 25.22
N GLN A 360 22.84 -16.30 24.76
CA GLN A 360 23.50 -17.50 25.27
C GLN A 360 25.01 -17.43 25.06
N GLU A 361 25.50 -17.09 23.87
CA GLU A 361 26.93 -16.92 23.58
C GLU A 361 27.56 -15.80 24.44
N LYS A 362 26.85 -14.67 24.56
CA LYS A 362 27.26 -13.54 25.40
C LYS A 362 27.38 -13.91 26.87
N TYR A 363 26.40 -14.61 27.43
CA TYR A 363 26.38 -14.99 28.85
C TYR A 363 27.15 -16.28 29.17
N ALA A 364 27.40 -17.16 28.19
CA ALA A 364 28.16 -18.40 28.39
C ALA A 364 29.62 -18.16 28.82
N ASN A 365 30.20 -17.03 28.38
CA ASN A 365 31.55 -16.62 28.74
C ASN A 365 31.57 -15.59 29.89
N GLU A 366 30.41 -15.14 30.39
CA GLU A 366 30.31 -14.08 31.38
C GLU A 366 30.32 -14.64 32.81
N LYS A 367 31.34 -14.26 33.60
CA LYS A 367 31.53 -14.81 34.95
C LYS A 367 30.40 -14.37 35.90
N ILE A 368 29.55 -15.32 36.28
CA ILE A 368 28.56 -15.16 37.34
C ILE A 368 29.30 -15.07 38.69
N SER A 369 29.16 -13.94 39.38
CA SER A 369 29.69 -13.76 40.72
C SER A 369 28.91 -14.62 41.73
N ILE A 370 29.59 -15.06 42.80
CA ILE A 370 29.03 -15.87 43.91
C ILE A 370 27.79 -15.21 44.56
N ARG A 371 27.58 -13.91 44.35
CA ARG A 371 26.37 -13.15 44.77
C ARG A 371 25.30 -13.02 43.68
N HIS A 372 25.24 -13.93 42.70
CA HIS A 372 24.31 -13.96 41.56
C HIS A 372 24.30 -12.68 40.68
N SER A 373 25.44 -12.01 40.57
CA SER A 373 25.60 -10.86 39.66
C SER A 373 26.33 -11.28 38.37
N VAL A 374 25.77 -10.93 37.22
CA VAL A 374 26.41 -11.05 35.89
C VAL A 374 27.08 -9.73 35.50
N GLY A 375 28.28 -9.81 34.92
CA GLY A 375 29.09 -8.63 34.56
C GLY A 375 30.16 -8.27 35.58
N GLY A 376 31.09 -9.21 35.84
CA GLY A 376 32.21 -9.06 36.79
C GLY A 376 33.37 -8.16 36.35
N SER A 377 33.19 -7.23 35.40
CA SER A 377 34.21 -6.24 35.03
C SER A 377 33.99 -4.96 35.83
N GLY A 378 34.73 -4.82 36.93
CA GLY A 378 34.49 -3.80 37.94
C GLY A 378 34.90 -2.38 37.51
N ASP A 379 34.00 -1.66 36.83
CA ASP A 379 34.03 -0.20 36.78
C ASP A 379 32.64 0.44 36.63
N ARG A 380 31.75 0.14 37.59
CA ARG A 380 30.49 0.87 37.80
C ARG A 380 30.46 1.41 39.21
N LYS A 381 30.87 2.68 39.36
CA LYS A 381 30.57 3.47 40.55
C LYS A 381 29.05 3.55 40.70
N CYS A 382 28.48 2.87 41.68
CA CYS A 382 27.08 3.07 42.06
C CYS A 382 26.90 4.54 42.48
N GLN A 383 26.25 5.33 41.64
CA GLN A 383 25.62 6.56 42.11
C GLN A 383 24.44 6.16 43.00
N GLN A 384 24.69 6.13 44.30
CA GLN A 384 23.68 5.93 45.31
C GLN A 384 22.77 7.17 45.34
N TRP A 385 21.61 7.08 44.70
CA TRP A 385 20.58 8.11 44.80
C TRP A 385 20.03 8.14 46.23
N LEU A 386 20.42 9.18 46.98
CA LEU A 386 19.86 9.54 48.28
C LEU A 386 19.23 10.94 48.15
N GLY A 387 17.90 11.01 48.30
CA GLY A 387 17.12 12.25 48.29
C GLY A 387 16.36 12.48 46.99
#